data_AF-A0A0F9VVN2-F1
#
_entry.id   AF-A0A0F9VVN2-F1
#
_cell.length_a   1.000
_cell.length_b   1.000
_cell.length_c   1.000
_cell.angle_alpha   90.00
_cell.angle_beta   90.00
_cell.angle_gamma   90.00
#
_symmetry.space_group_name_H-M   'P 1'
#
loop_
_entity.id
_entity.type
_entity.pdbx_description
1 polymer ?
#
loop_
_entity_poly.entity_id
_entity_poly.type
_entity_poly.pdbx_seq_one_letter_code
_entity_poly.pdbx_strand_id
1 'polypeptide(L)'
;MRFVSALAAKTVLYALTGCLLVLGVIRYYPLAAMNLSGLLVVVLVLSWLAFQYLSRVHLMRRHALLSHVTSEGSRLRRLFWDSFLQRLVLIIVALASAVIALTMTSELSELEWLVIAGSLPLFLMCYGLSYRWFAAELTPQYRLPVLLRISHRSTLAVSAVILMLLQFYIADVPDTRHLNLATVLQTGYQRQAGEAVLAPVGVLLGINAALNDGMWHLMELAAASDTLLTPVRLGVWLVFLLVNALKLGAIWVLLLGLVTLVAGRQASDAATLGATPFSRYFSIAMIVLLLVYLLLTQINIGSYLVPQQDSRAGAQPQPQPLPGPVDPCVNVDAGQQLQQQQALANQAQQALSVQQQAMLDRINRDIDVRVERAFAPAAGGVERFLDWNFSLRGQYTQLAFMGRSVVAENTFADYIGDQIDAYVGSVVEPGLGDINAAVASGFNEQVRQIYRVQDALMTQLLATADCLALPAPTLALDDYMDKSLVGAGSGAGIIAARASMRMGSRVVSRTASKRVISGGFARLTGRLATSAAAGGTGALCGPLVFICAPVLAAATWVGTDLLINEVDESLNREQMRADMMAVLAEDEAAMKAALKDAYTGAAQQMFADIEAYQQRRFNINRDAFPPQ
;
A
#
# COMPACT_ATOMS: atom_id res chain seq x y z
N MET A 1 51.35 -8.28 20.61
CA MET A 1 50.22 -9.00 19.96
C MET A 1 49.50 -10.03 20.84
N ARG A 2 50.10 -10.62 21.89
CA ARG A 2 49.44 -11.70 22.70
C ARG A 2 48.67 -11.28 23.97
N PHE A 3 48.77 -10.04 24.44
CA PHE A 3 48.00 -9.54 25.60
C PHE A 3 46.72 -8.77 25.20
N VAL A 4 46.70 -8.21 23.99
CA VAL A 4 45.52 -7.55 23.39
C VAL A 4 44.45 -8.57 22.97
N SER A 5 44.82 -9.84 22.79
CA SER A 5 43.92 -10.92 22.35
C SER A 5 42.96 -11.42 23.44
N ALA A 6 43.37 -11.44 24.71
CA ALA A 6 42.53 -11.97 25.80
C ALA A 6 41.41 -11.00 26.22
N LEU A 7 41.71 -9.70 26.25
CA LEU A 7 40.69 -8.68 26.54
C LEU A 7 39.70 -8.56 25.38
N ALA A 8 40.19 -8.58 24.13
CA ALA A 8 39.36 -8.58 22.93
C ALA A 8 38.47 -9.83 22.82
N ALA A 9 38.97 -11.02 23.21
CA ALA A 9 38.19 -12.25 23.19
C ALA A 9 37.00 -12.19 24.17
N LYS A 10 37.18 -11.62 25.37
CA LYS A 10 36.08 -11.43 26.33
C LYS A 10 35.03 -10.46 25.81
N THR A 11 35.43 -9.35 25.18
CA THR A 11 34.51 -8.38 24.57
C THR A 11 33.67 -9.00 23.46
N VAL A 12 34.31 -9.78 22.58
CA VAL A 12 33.65 -10.48 21.48
C VAL A 12 32.65 -11.50 22.02
N LEU A 13 33.04 -12.27 23.05
CA LEU A 13 32.15 -13.23 23.69
C LEU A 13 30.91 -12.54 24.28
N TYR A 14 31.08 -11.48 25.08
CA TYR A 14 29.95 -10.75 25.65
C TYR A 14 29.04 -10.11 24.60
N ALA A 15 29.62 -9.58 23.52
CA ALA A 15 28.84 -9.03 22.41
C ALA A 15 28.03 -10.12 21.72
N LEU A 16 28.63 -11.28 21.41
CA LEU A 16 27.93 -12.42 20.81
C LEU A 16 26.82 -12.96 21.71
N THR A 17 27.11 -13.20 22.98
CA THR A 17 26.11 -13.72 23.94
C THR A 17 24.95 -12.75 24.08
N GLY A 18 25.22 -11.44 24.18
CA GLY A 18 24.14 -10.47 24.22
C GLY A 18 23.36 -10.38 22.91
N CYS A 19 24.02 -10.49 21.74
CA CYS A 19 23.32 -10.49 20.45
C CYS A 19 22.38 -11.69 20.35
N LEU A 20 22.84 -12.89 20.75
CA LEU A 20 22.02 -14.10 20.79
C LEU A 20 20.86 -13.97 21.78
N LEU A 21 21.07 -13.32 22.92
CA LEU A 21 19.99 -13.05 23.88
C LEU A 21 18.93 -12.13 23.27
N VAL A 22 19.33 -11.03 22.63
CA VAL A 22 18.40 -10.11 21.95
C VAL A 22 17.60 -10.84 20.86
N LEU A 23 18.28 -11.64 20.03
CA LEU A 23 17.62 -12.45 19.00
C LEU A 23 16.67 -13.49 19.61
N GLY A 24 17.07 -14.15 20.70
CA GLY A 24 16.24 -15.10 21.43
C GLY A 24 14.97 -14.45 22.00
N VAL A 25 15.09 -13.28 22.62
CA VAL A 25 13.92 -12.53 23.12
C VAL A 25 12.96 -12.20 21.98
N ILE A 26 13.47 -11.70 20.85
CA ILE A 26 12.63 -11.37 19.69
C ILE A 26 11.95 -12.63 19.11
N ARG A 27 12.67 -13.76 19.05
CA ARG A 27 12.16 -15.03 18.52
C ARG A 27 11.06 -15.64 19.40
N TYR A 28 11.29 -15.70 20.70
CA TYR A 28 10.43 -16.42 21.66
C TYR A 28 9.34 -15.55 22.29
N TYR A 29 9.44 -14.23 22.15
CA TYR A 29 8.40 -13.28 22.57
C TYR A 29 7.96 -12.45 21.35
N PRO A 30 7.19 -13.04 20.42
CA PRO A 30 6.82 -12.40 19.17
C PRO A 30 5.86 -11.24 19.40
N LEU A 31 5.91 -10.26 18.50
CA LEU A 31 5.13 -9.02 18.57
C LEU A 31 3.62 -9.26 18.73
N ALA A 32 3.07 -10.27 18.05
CA ALA A 32 1.65 -10.63 18.10
C ALA A 32 1.17 -11.02 19.52
N ALA A 33 2.04 -11.64 20.32
CA ALA A 33 1.73 -12.11 21.67
C ALA A 33 2.01 -11.07 22.77
N MET A 34 2.54 -9.89 22.41
CA MET A 34 2.90 -8.88 23.40
C MET A 34 1.65 -8.18 23.95
N ASN A 35 1.53 -8.15 25.27
CA ASN A 35 0.62 -7.23 25.93
C ASN A 35 1.18 -5.80 25.90
N LEU A 36 0.35 -4.80 26.24
CA LEU A 36 0.71 -3.40 26.14
C LEU A 36 1.98 -3.03 26.95
N SER A 37 2.10 -3.55 28.17
CA SER A 37 3.27 -3.35 29.02
C SER A 37 4.54 -3.99 28.44
N GLY A 38 4.41 -5.21 27.93
CA GLY A 38 5.52 -5.96 27.31
C GLY A 38 6.01 -5.24 26.05
N LEU A 39 5.08 -4.81 25.20
CA LEU A 39 5.38 -4.01 24.01
C LEU A 39 6.15 -2.74 24.36
N LEU A 40 5.68 -1.97 25.34
CA LEU A 40 6.36 -0.75 25.78
C LEU A 40 7.78 -1.04 26.27
N VAL A 41 7.96 -2.03 27.16
CA VAL A 41 9.28 -2.38 27.69
C VAL A 41 10.23 -2.83 26.57
N VAL A 42 9.77 -3.71 25.69
CA VAL A 42 10.59 -4.24 24.58
C VAL A 42 10.96 -3.11 23.61
N VAL A 43 10.00 -2.29 23.16
CA VAL A 43 10.27 -1.16 22.27
C VAL A 43 11.23 -0.17 22.92
N LEU A 44 11.09 0.12 24.22
CA LEU A 44 12.01 0.99 24.95
C LEU A 44 13.43 0.44 25.01
N VAL A 45 13.59 -0.85 25.33
CA VAL A 45 14.90 -1.49 25.40
C VAL A 45 15.55 -1.55 24.01
N LEU A 46 14.81 -1.94 22.98
CA LEU A 46 15.33 -2.04 21.62
C LEU A 46 15.64 -0.66 21.02
N SER A 47 14.78 0.34 21.24
CA SER A 47 15.05 1.72 20.79
C SER A 47 16.27 2.30 21.52
N TRP A 48 16.45 1.99 22.79
CA TRP A 48 17.68 2.37 23.51
C TRP A 48 18.92 1.75 22.87
N LEU A 49 18.88 0.45 22.52
CA LEU A 49 19.98 -0.18 21.80
C LEU A 49 20.25 0.52 20.46
N ALA A 50 19.22 0.71 19.62
CA ALA A 50 19.35 1.43 18.34
C ALA A 50 20.00 2.81 18.51
N PHE A 51 19.58 3.55 19.54
CA PHE A 51 20.09 4.89 19.84
C PHE A 51 21.59 4.90 20.13
N GLN A 52 22.13 3.87 20.80
CA GLN A 52 23.56 3.79 21.12
C GLN A 52 24.45 3.75 19.89
N TYR A 53 24.01 3.05 18.85
CA TYR A 53 24.72 3.02 17.56
C TYR A 53 24.47 4.29 16.74
N LEU A 54 23.20 4.67 16.57
CA LEU A 54 22.80 5.79 15.71
C LEU A 54 23.39 7.12 16.18
N SER A 55 23.41 7.36 17.50
CA SER A 55 23.98 8.59 18.07
C SER A 55 25.45 8.78 17.67
N ARG A 56 26.28 7.73 17.75
CA ARG A 56 27.71 7.79 17.40
C ARG A 56 27.92 8.07 15.90
N VAL A 57 27.16 7.41 15.04
CA VAL A 57 27.27 7.61 13.58
C VAL A 57 26.82 9.02 13.18
N HIS A 58 25.72 9.51 13.75
CA HIS A 58 25.22 10.85 13.44
C HIS A 58 26.13 11.95 14.00
N LEU A 59 26.66 11.80 15.23
CA LEU A 59 27.64 12.72 15.79
C LEU A 59 28.92 12.76 14.94
N MET A 60 29.43 11.60 14.50
CA MET A 60 30.59 11.52 13.61
C MET A 60 30.36 12.29 12.30
N ARG A 61 29.27 12.02 11.57
CA ARG A 61 28.97 12.72 10.30
C ARG A 61 28.83 14.23 10.51
N ARG A 62 28.21 14.62 11.61
CA ARG A 62 27.96 16.01 11.95
C ARG A 62 29.24 16.74 12.33
N HIS A 63 30.07 16.16 13.20
CA HIS A 63 31.35 16.75 13.59
C HIS A 63 32.26 16.90 12.38
N ALA A 64 32.29 15.92 11.48
CA ALA A 64 33.02 16.00 10.22
C ALA A 64 32.51 17.16 9.31
N LEU A 65 31.19 17.27 9.13
CA LEU A 65 30.59 18.33 8.32
C LEU A 65 30.81 19.72 8.95
N LEU A 66 30.59 19.87 10.25
CA LEU A 66 30.79 21.14 10.95
C LEU A 66 32.26 21.54 10.99
N SER A 67 33.19 20.59 11.19
CA SER A 67 34.62 20.90 11.13
C SER A 67 35.06 21.33 9.74
N HIS A 68 34.40 20.84 8.69
CA HIS A 68 34.73 21.20 7.31
C HIS A 68 34.11 22.55 6.89
N VAL A 69 32.87 22.83 7.32
CA VAL A 69 32.11 24.00 6.87
C VAL A 69 32.28 25.21 7.79
N THR A 70 32.65 25.04 9.06
CA THR A 70 32.69 26.13 10.05
C THR A 70 34.06 26.31 10.70
N SER A 71 34.44 27.57 10.96
CA SER A 71 35.65 27.91 11.72
C SER A 71 35.53 27.49 13.19
N GLU A 72 36.67 27.22 13.84
CA GLU A 72 36.74 26.66 15.20
C GLU A 72 36.04 27.51 16.27
N GLY A 73 35.98 28.83 16.08
CA GLY A 73 35.32 29.77 17.00
C GLY A 73 33.85 30.05 16.71
N SER A 74 33.26 29.50 15.64
CA SER A 74 31.93 29.88 15.18
C SER A 74 30.83 29.56 16.21
N ARG A 75 29.92 30.52 16.43
CA ARG A 75 28.72 30.33 17.26
C ARG A 75 27.82 29.22 16.70
N LEU A 76 27.73 29.11 15.37
CA LEU A 76 26.99 28.03 14.70
C LEU A 76 27.59 26.67 15.04
N ARG A 77 28.93 26.54 15.03
CA ARG A 77 29.61 25.31 15.42
C ARG A 77 29.26 24.92 16.85
N ARG A 78 29.29 25.85 17.81
CA ARG A 78 28.94 25.57 19.23
C ARG A 78 27.48 25.19 19.42
N LEU A 79 26.55 25.93 18.82
CA LEU A 79 25.12 25.68 18.92
C LEU A 79 24.73 24.31 18.35
N PHE A 80 25.33 23.96 17.20
CA PHE A 80 25.10 22.70 16.52
C PHE A 80 26.16 21.65 16.86
N TRP A 81 27.07 21.81 17.81
CA TRP A 81 28.00 20.72 18.12
C TRP A 81 27.28 19.58 18.83
N ASP A 82 26.33 19.93 19.71
CA ASP A 82 25.61 19.00 20.58
C ASP A 82 24.13 19.42 20.80
N SER A 83 23.44 19.73 19.70
CA SER A 83 22.06 20.25 19.72
C SER A 83 21.03 19.25 20.27
N PHE A 84 20.12 19.75 21.12
CA PHE A 84 18.98 19.03 21.68
C PHE A 84 17.98 18.54 20.61
N LEU A 85 17.63 19.38 19.62
CA LEU A 85 16.68 19.01 18.56
C LEU A 85 17.13 17.76 17.79
N GLN A 86 18.43 17.66 17.51
CA GLN A 86 18.97 16.49 16.83
C GLN A 86 18.88 15.23 17.69
N ARG A 87 19.06 15.35 19.00
CA ARG A 87 18.90 14.21 19.92
C ARG A 87 17.45 13.75 19.96
N LEU A 88 16.48 14.67 19.91
CA LEU A 88 15.06 14.35 19.82
C LEU A 88 14.72 13.61 18.52
N VAL A 89 15.22 14.09 17.37
CA VAL A 89 15.06 13.38 16.08
C VAL A 89 15.68 11.98 16.14
N LEU A 90 16.86 11.83 16.75
CA LEU A 90 17.51 10.53 16.90
C LEU A 90 16.72 9.56 17.78
N ILE A 91 16.02 10.05 18.81
CA ILE A 91 15.12 9.22 19.62
C ILE A 91 13.96 8.70 18.77
N ILE A 92 13.35 9.57 17.95
CA ILE A 92 12.26 9.17 17.04
C ILE A 92 12.76 8.12 16.04
N VAL A 93 13.93 8.35 15.43
CA VAL A 93 14.54 7.39 14.48
C VAL A 93 14.85 6.05 15.17
N ALA A 94 15.36 6.08 16.40
CA ALA A 94 15.65 4.87 17.17
C ALA A 94 14.38 4.08 17.54
N LEU A 95 13.30 4.79 17.90
CA LEU A 95 12.00 4.20 18.18
C LEU A 95 11.39 3.58 16.92
N ALA A 96 11.41 4.31 15.80
CA ALA A 96 10.98 3.78 14.50
C ALA A 96 11.81 2.55 14.09
N SER A 97 13.14 2.58 14.30
CA SER A 97 14.01 1.43 13.99
C SER A 97 13.64 0.18 14.79
N ALA A 98 13.30 0.35 16.08
CA ALA A 98 12.87 -0.75 16.93
C ALA A 98 11.52 -1.34 16.50
N VAL A 99 10.54 -0.49 16.17
CA VAL A 99 9.23 -0.93 15.67
C VAL A 99 9.37 -1.65 14.33
N ILE A 100 10.15 -1.11 13.39
CA ILE A 100 10.43 -1.75 12.10
C ILE A 100 11.09 -3.11 12.32
N ALA A 101 12.11 -3.19 13.18
CA ALA A 101 12.78 -4.46 13.47
C ALA A 101 11.80 -5.50 14.04
N LEU A 102 10.98 -5.13 15.04
CA LEU A 102 9.98 -6.03 15.61
C LEU A 102 8.92 -6.48 14.60
N THR A 103 8.44 -5.55 13.76
CA THR A 103 7.45 -5.85 12.74
C THR A 103 8.03 -6.78 11.67
N MET A 104 9.24 -6.52 11.19
CA MET A 104 9.91 -7.35 10.20
C MET A 104 10.26 -8.74 10.73
N THR A 105 10.37 -8.91 12.06
CA THR A 105 10.71 -10.20 12.67
C THR A 105 9.54 -11.17 12.82
N SER A 106 8.29 -10.70 12.71
CA SER A 106 7.11 -11.56 12.86
C SER A 106 6.95 -12.57 11.73
N GLU A 107 7.48 -12.26 10.55
CA GLU A 107 7.39 -13.10 9.34
C GLU A 107 8.71 -13.77 8.96
N LEU A 108 9.68 -13.78 9.87
CA LEU A 108 10.93 -14.49 9.62
C LEU A 108 10.69 -16.01 9.63
N SER A 109 10.94 -16.63 8.48
CA SER A 109 11.06 -18.07 8.30
C SER A 109 12.26 -18.64 9.07
N GLU A 110 12.26 -19.96 9.30
CA GLU A 110 13.38 -20.65 9.97
C GLU A 110 14.71 -20.46 9.22
N LEU A 111 14.67 -20.43 7.88
CA LEU A 111 15.85 -20.18 7.05
C LEU A 111 16.40 -18.76 7.27
N GLU A 112 15.53 -17.76 7.37
CA GLU A 112 15.95 -16.38 7.63
C GLU A 112 16.56 -16.23 9.04
N TRP A 113 15.99 -16.91 10.05
CA TRP A 113 16.58 -16.96 11.39
C TRP A 113 17.98 -17.57 11.40
N LEU A 114 18.20 -18.65 10.63
CA LEU A 114 19.53 -19.25 10.46
C LEU A 114 20.50 -18.29 9.78
N VAL A 115 20.07 -17.55 8.76
CA VAL A 115 20.90 -16.52 8.12
C VAL A 115 21.27 -15.41 9.09
N ILE A 116 20.31 -14.94 9.91
CA ILE A 116 20.57 -13.91 10.93
C ILE A 116 21.59 -14.43 11.96
N ALA A 117 21.41 -15.64 12.47
CA ALA A 117 22.35 -16.24 13.42
C ALA A 117 23.75 -16.43 12.78
N GLY A 118 23.79 -16.93 11.54
CA GLY A 118 25.02 -17.11 10.75
C GLY A 118 25.70 -15.79 10.36
N SER A 119 24.96 -14.66 10.37
CA SER A 119 25.54 -13.34 10.10
C SER A 119 26.42 -12.83 11.24
N LEU A 120 26.28 -13.36 12.47
CA LEU A 120 27.11 -12.98 13.62
C LEU A 120 28.61 -13.32 13.44
N PRO A 121 28.99 -14.58 13.13
CA PRO A 121 30.40 -14.89 12.85
C PRO A 121 30.90 -14.19 11.59
N LEU A 122 30.05 -14.04 10.56
CA LEU A 122 30.40 -13.28 9.35
C LEU A 122 30.73 -11.81 9.69
N PHE A 123 29.97 -11.17 10.57
CA PHE A 123 30.25 -9.82 11.05
C PHE A 123 31.58 -9.71 11.78
N LEU A 124 31.91 -10.67 12.65
CA LEU A 124 33.21 -10.68 13.31
C LEU A 124 34.37 -10.82 12.33
N MET A 125 34.21 -11.65 11.29
CA MET A 125 35.18 -11.77 10.21
C MET A 125 35.34 -10.44 9.45
N CYS A 126 34.23 -9.81 9.04
CA CYS A 126 34.23 -8.51 8.37
C CYS A 126 34.84 -7.41 9.26
N TYR A 127 34.58 -7.43 10.56
CA TYR A 127 35.16 -6.50 11.53
C TYR A 127 36.66 -6.68 11.71
N GLY A 128 37.13 -7.93 11.86
CA GLY A 128 38.56 -8.22 11.91
C GLY A 128 39.30 -7.77 10.65
N LEU A 129 38.72 -8.02 9.47
CA LEU A 129 39.29 -7.60 8.19
C LEU A 129 39.33 -6.06 8.07
N SER A 130 38.21 -5.40 8.40
CA SER A 130 38.10 -3.94 8.38
C SER A 130 39.10 -3.29 9.35
N TYR A 131 39.26 -3.87 10.54
CA TYR A 131 40.24 -3.40 11.52
C TYR A 131 41.66 -3.55 10.98
N ARG A 132 42.00 -4.70 10.38
CA ARG A 132 43.34 -4.93 9.83
C ARG A 132 43.71 -3.94 8.72
N TRP A 133 42.75 -3.58 7.88
CA TRP A 133 42.99 -2.70 6.74
C TRP A 133 42.92 -1.22 7.08
N PHE A 134 41.94 -0.79 7.89
CA PHE A 134 41.64 0.63 8.06
C PHE A 134 42.02 1.20 9.42
N ALA A 135 42.30 0.38 10.45
CA ALA A 135 42.47 0.91 11.81
C ALA A 135 43.67 1.86 11.96
N ALA A 136 44.72 1.68 11.14
CA ALA A 136 45.91 2.54 11.13
C ALA A 136 45.63 3.93 10.53
N GLU A 137 44.70 4.01 9.58
CA GLU A 137 44.34 5.26 8.89
C GLU A 137 43.28 6.07 9.65
N LEU A 138 42.56 5.43 10.58
CA LEU A 138 41.47 6.04 11.33
C LEU A 138 41.95 6.65 12.65
N THR A 139 41.58 7.92 12.85
CA THR A 139 41.76 8.60 14.14
C THR A 139 41.07 7.81 15.27
N PRO A 140 41.68 7.72 16.47
CA PRO A 140 41.17 6.88 17.56
C PRO A 140 39.70 7.15 17.93
N GLN A 141 39.29 8.43 17.89
CA GLN A 141 37.94 8.89 18.22
C GLN A 141 36.85 8.38 17.25
N TYR A 142 37.17 8.18 15.97
CA TYR A 142 36.20 7.75 14.94
C TYR A 142 36.38 6.28 14.54
N ARG A 143 37.40 5.59 15.05
CA ARG A 143 37.74 4.22 14.65
C ARG A 143 36.56 3.26 14.82
N LEU A 144 35.96 3.20 16.01
CA LEU A 144 34.86 2.28 16.29
C LEU A 144 33.61 2.49 15.40
N PRO A 145 33.01 3.70 15.30
CA PRO A 145 31.80 3.88 14.49
C PRO A 145 32.05 3.67 12.98
N VAL A 146 33.24 4.00 12.46
CA VAL A 146 33.59 3.75 11.06
C VAL A 146 33.72 2.25 10.80
N LEU A 147 34.49 1.55 11.63
CA LEU A 147 34.70 0.11 11.46
C LEU A 147 33.38 -0.66 11.57
N LEU A 148 32.57 -0.40 12.60
CA LEU A 148 31.25 -1.04 12.74
C LEU A 148 30.35 -0.83 11.52
N ARG A 149 30.38 0.38 10.93
CA ARG A 149 29.58 0.70 9.75
C ARG A 149 30.05 -0.03 8.50
N ILE A 150 31.36 -0.10 8.26
CA ILE A 150 31.92 -0.83 7.12
C ILE A 150 31.60 -2.32 7.28
N SER A 151 31.90 -2.88 8.44
CA SER A 151 31.66 -4.31 8.73
C SER A 151 30.19 -4.67 8.59
N HIS A 152 29.29 -3.87 9.17
CA HIS A 152 27.85 -4.10 9.03
C HIS A 152 27.40 -4.06 7.57
N ARG A 153 27.84 -3.07 6.77
CA ARG A 153 27.45 -2.98 5.36
C ARG A 153 27.94 -4.18 4.55
N SER A 154 29.17 -4.63 4.82
CA SER A 154 29.72 -5.84 4.19
C SER A 154 28.93 -7.09 4.59
N THR A 155 28.65 -7.27 5.88
CA THR A 155 27.83 -8.38 6.38
C THR A 155 26.43 -8.35 5.80
N LEU A 156 25.78 -7.18 5.76
CA LEU A 156 24.44 -7.01 5.22
C LEU A 156 24.39 -7.37 3.75
N ALA A 157 25.35 -6.90 2.95
CA ALA A 157 25.42 -7.22 1.53
C ALA A 157 25.58 -8.73 1.29
N VAL A 158 26.49 -9.38 2.00
CA VAL A 158 26.72 -10.83 1.88
C VAL A 158 25.52 -11.62 2.38
N SER A 159 24.95 -11.28 3.55
CA SER A 159 23.78 -11.97 4.11
C SER A 159 22.53 -11.78 3.26
N ALA A 160 22.30 -10.61 2.66
CA ALA A 160 21.18 -10.38 1.75
C ALA A 160 21.29 -11.23 0.47
N VAL A 161 22.51 -11.36 -0.08
CA VAL A 161 22.76 -12.23 -1.25
C VAL A 161 22.58 -13.70 -0.88
N ILE A 162 23.12 -14.16 0.25
CA ILE A 162 22.92 -15.53 0.75
C ILE A 162 21.42 -15.80 0.93
N LEU A 163 20.70 -14.87 1.55
CA LEU A 163 19.27 -15.03 1.78
C LEU A 163 18.48 -15.12 0.47
N MET A 164 18.78 -14.25 -0.49
CA MET A 164 18.18 -14.30 -1.83
C MET A 164 18.42 -15.65 -2.51
N LEU A 165 19.64 -16.19 -2.44
CA LEU A 165 19.96 -17.50 -3.01
C LEU A 165 19.18 -18.63 -2.30
N LEU A 166 19.12 -18.61 -0.97
CA LEU A 166 18.37 -19.62 -0.21
C LEU A 166 16.87 -19.53 -0.51
N GLN A 167 16.30 -18.34 -0.56
CA GLN A 167 14.90 -18.12 -0.89
C GLN A 167 14.57 -18.56 -2.33
N PHE A 168 15.51 -18.42 -3.27
CA PHE A 168 15.28 -18.86 -4.64
C PHE A 168 15.38 -20.39 -4.83
N TYR A 169 16.32 -21.05 -4.16
CA TYR A 169 16.60 -22.47 -4.38
C TYR A 169 15.95 -23.42 -3.37
N ILE A 170 15.55 -22.92 -2.19
CA ILE A 170 15.14 -23.77 -1.06
C ILE A 170 13.77 -23.38 -0.52
N ALA A 171 13.36 -22.11 -0.60
CA ALA A 171 12.07 -21.72 -0.05
C ALA A 171 10.92 -22.17 -0.96
N ASP A 172 10.02 -22.98 -0.39
CA ASP A 172 8.76 -23.32 -1.03
C ASP A 172 7.78 -22.14 -0.85
N VAL A 173 7.42 -21.51 -1.96
CA VAL A 173 6.46 -20.40 -1.99
C VAL A 173 5.15 -20.91 -2.62
N PRO A 174 3.99 -20.65 -2.00
CA PRO A 174 2.71 -21.03 -2.58
C PRO A 174 2.49 -20.29 -3.91
N ASP A 175 2.13 -21.03 -4.96
CA ASP A 175 1.87 -20.45 -6.29
C ASP A 175 0.63 -19.53 -6.22
N THR A 176 0.85 -18.23 -6.37
CA THR A 176 -0.22 -17.21 -6.33
C THR A 176 -0.55 -16.64 -7.70
N ARG A 177 0.03 -17.16 -8.78
CA ARG A 177 -0.12 -16.60 -10.13
C ARG A 177 -1.55 -16.55 -10.65
N HIS A 178 -2.41 -17.42 -10.10
CA HIS A 178 -3.83 -17.50 -10.43
C HIS A 178 -4.71 -16.49 -9.67
N LEU A 179 -4.14 -15.78 -8.69
CA LEU A 179 -4.83 -14.80 -7.87
C LEU A 179 -4.52 -13.38 -8.34
N ASN A 180 -5.45 -12.45 -8.12
CA ASN A 180 -5.19 -11.03 -8.33
C ASN A 180 -4.33 -10.47 -7.18
N LEU A 181 -3.45 -9.50 -7.48
CA LEU A 181 -2.59 -8.84 -6.48
C LEU A 181 -3.39 -8.32 -5.26
N ALA A 182 -4.57 -7.72 -5.50
CA ALA A 182 -5.43 -7.23 -4.42
C ALA A 182 -5.85 -8.35 -3.45
N THR A 183 -6.19 -9.53 -3.98
CA THR A 183 -6.56 -10.71 -3.19
C THR A 183 -5.38 -11.22 -2.38
N VAL A 184 -4.17 -11.25 -2.96
CA VAL A 184 -2.94 -11.64 -2.26
C VAL A 184 -2.64 -10.69 -1.10
N LEU A 185 -2.67 -9.37 -1.35
CA LEU A 185 -2.46 -8.35 -0.32
C LEU A 185 -3.49 -8.44 0.80
N GLN A 186 -4.77 -8.61 0.45
CA GLN A 186 -5.87 -8.70 1.43
C GLN A 186 -5.78 -9.97 2.26
N THR A 187 -5.46 -11.11 1.64
CA THR A 187 -5.33 -12.39 2.34
C THR A 187 -4.14 -12.36 3.31
N GLY A 188 -2.98 -11.84 2.87
CA GLY A 188 -1.82 -11.65 3.74
C GLY A 188 -2.15 -10.72 4.91
N TYR A 189 -2.82 -9.59 4.65
CA TYR A 189 -3.25 -8.67 5.70
C TYR A 189 -4.16 -9.33 6.74
N GLN A 190 -5.24 -9.98 6.29
CA GLN A 190 -6.23 -10.58 7.18
C GLN A 190 -5.64 -11.73 8.00
N ARG A 191 -4.74 -12.53 7.41
CA ARG A 191 -4.05 -13.62 8.09
C ARG A 191 -3.33 -13.13 9.33
N GLN A 192 -2.52 -12.07 9.21
CA GLN A 192 -1.66 -11.62 10.32
C GLN A 192 -2.26 -10.52 11.20
N ALA A 193 -3.23 -9.74 10.70
CA ALA A 193 -3.91 -8.74 11.50
C ALA A 193 -4.77 -9.36 12.62
N GLY A 194 -5.33 -10.55 12.39
CA GLY A 194 -6.16 -11.27 13.36
C GLY A 194 -5.41 -11.97 14.49
N GLU A 195 -4.09 -12.18 14.34
CA GLU A 195 -3.27 -12.90 15.33
C GLU A 195 -2.81 -12.01 16.50
N ALA A 196 -2.89 -10.69 16.37
CA ALA A 196 -2.36 -9.77 17.35
C ALA A 196 -3.32 -9.51 18.52
N VAL A 197 -2.79 -9.56 19.75
CA VAL A 197 -3.55 -9.19 20.97
C VAL A 197 -3.96 -7.70 20.97
N LEU A 198 -3.17 -6.83 20.33
CA LEU A 198 -3.41 -5.40 20.25
C LEU A 198 -3.75 -5.00 18.81
N ALA A 199 -4.90 -4.34 18.61
CA ALA A 199 -5.34 -3.85 17.30
C ALA A 199 -4.29 -3.03 16.51
N PRO A 200 -3.59 -2.02 17.09
CA PRO A 200 -2.57 -1.27 16.33
C PRO A 200 -1.37 -2.13 15.92
N VAL A 201 -1.05 -3.17 16.70
CA VAL A 201 -0.02 -4.15 16.35
C VAL A 201 -0.50 -5.02 15.19
N GLY A 202 -1.76 -5.46 15.21
CA GLY A 202 -2.38 -6.21 14.12
C GLY A 202 -2.33 -5.46 12.78
N VAL A 203 -2.55 -4.15 12.79
CA VAL A 203 -2.41 -3.32 11.56
C VAL A 203 -0.98 -3.34 11.02
N LEU A 204 0.03 -3.18 11.88
CA LEU A 204 1.43 -3.21 11.46
C LEU A 204 1.84 -4.57 10.90
N LEU A 205 1.45 -5.64 11.58
CA LEU A 205 1.70 -7.01 11.16
C LEU A 205 0.99 -7.33 9.83
N GLY A 206 -0.29 -6.97 9.69
CA GLY A 206 -1.04 -7.16 8.46
C GLY A 206 -0.45 -6.39 7.27
N ILE A 207 0.01 -5.14 7.46
CA ILE A 207 0.69 -4.39 6.39
C ILE A 207 1.98 -5.09 5.98
N ASN A 208 2.77 -5.58 6.95
CA ASN A 208 4.01 -6.30 6.67
C ASN A 208 3.74 -7.58 5.86
N ALA A 209 2.75 -8.38 6.27
CA ALA A 209 2.33 -9.58 5.57
C ALA A 209 1.84 -9.31 4.16
N ALA A 210 0.99 -8.30 3.99
CA ALA A 210 0.52 -7.90 2.67
C ALA A 210 1.69 -7.53 1.74
N LEU A 211 2.64 -6.71 2.23
CA LEU A 211 3.80 -6.33 1.44
C LEU A 211 4.70 -7.53 1.09
N ASN A 212 4.87 -8.46 2.03
CA ASN A 212 5.68 -9.66 1.82
C ASN A 212 5.04 -10.61 0.80
N ASP A 213 3.76 -10.95 0.97
CA ASP A 213 3.01 -11.81 0.04
C ASP A 213 2.88 -11.16 -1.35
N GLY A 214 2.60 -9.84 -1.40
CA GLY A 214 2.52 -9.09 -2.65
C GLY A 214 3.85 -9.02 -3.40
N MET A 215 4.97 -8.92 -2.69
CA MET A 215 6.31 -8.93 -3.28
C MET A 215 6.61 -10.30 -3.92
N TRP A 216 6.28 -11.40 -3.25
CA TRP A 216 6.43 -12.74 -3.80
C TRP A 216 5.57 -12.93 -5.06
N HIS A 217 4.31 -12.48 -5.03
CA HIS A 217 3.43 -12.52 -6.19
C HIS A 217 3.99 -11.75 -7.40
N LEU A 218 4.51 -10.53 -7.19
CA LEU A 218 5.16 -9.76 -8.25
C LEU A 218 6.39 -10.46 -8.83
N MET A 219 7.16 -11.16 -7.99
CA MET A 219 8.30 -11.94 -8.42
C MET A 219 7.89 -13.15 -9.26
N GLU A 220 6.82 -13.86 -8.88
CA GLU A 220 6.26 -14.97 -9.67
C GLU A 220 5.76 -14.51 -11.04
N LEU A 221 5.03 -13.39 -11.10
CA LEU A 221 4.58 -12.80 -12.35
C LEU A 221 5.76 -12.38 -13.24
N ALA A 222 6.77 -11.74 -12.65
CA ALA A 222 7.96 -11.29 -13.37
C ALA A 222 8.80 -12.44 -13.93
N ALA A 223 8.83 -13.57 -13.22
CA ALA A 223 9.51 -14.79 -13.66
C ALA A 223 8.74 -15.53 -14.76
N ALA A 224 7.39 -15.48 -14.75
CA ALA A 224 6.54 -16.19 -15.70
C ALA A 224 6.37 -15.47 -17.05
N SER A 225 6.49 -14.15 -17.09
CA SER A 225 6.18 -13.38 -18.31
C SER A 225 7.38 -13.27 -19.26
N ASP A 226 7.36 -13.96 -20.39
CA ASP A 226 8.38 -13.84 -21.45
C ASP A 226 8.38 -12.46 -22.16
N THR A 227 7.33 -11.68 -21.96
CA THR A 227 7.09 -10.37 -22.60
C THR A 227 7.64 -9.17 -21.83
N LEU A 228 8.01 -9.33 -20.55
CA LEU A 228 8.57 -8.24 -19.75
C LEU A 228 9.99 -7.88 -20.20
N LEU A 229 10.23 -6.59 -20.45
CA LEU A 229 11.55 -6.03 -20.70
C LEU A 229 12.52 -6.38 -19.55
N THR A 230 13.73 -6.84 -19.90
CA THR A 230 14.83 -7.14 -18.97
C THR A 230 15.04 -6.11 -17.84
N PRO A 231 15.01 -4.78 -18.09
CA PRO A 231 15.14 -3.80 -17.00
C PRO A 231 14.02 -3.86 -15.95
N VAL A 232 12.79 -4.20 -16.35
CA VAL A 232 11.66 -4.31 -15.41
C VAL A 232 11.84 -5.53 -14.52
N ARG A 233 12.26 -6.66 -15.09
CA ARG A 233 12.60 -7.87 -14.31
C ARG A 233 13.71 -7.58 -13.30
N LEU A 234 14.80 -6.95 -13.73
CA LEU A 234 15.90 -6.54 -12.85
C LEU A 234 15.42 -5.56 -11.75
N GLY A 235 14.47 -4.68 -12.07
CA GLY A 235 13.84 -3.79 -11.09
C GLY A 235 13.13 -4.55 -9.97
N VAL A 236 12.32 -5.57 -10.30
CA VAL A 236 11.62 -6.41 -9.32
C VAL A 236 12.61 -7.15 -8.41
N TRP A 237 13.67 -7.74 -8.99
CA TRP A 237 14.73 -8.40 -8.23
C TRP A 237 15.49 -7.45 -7.31
N LEU A 238 15.75 -6.21 -7.75
CA LEU A 238 16.40 -5.20 -6.93
C LEU A 238 15.51 -4.78 -5.76
N VAL A 239 14.21 -4.62 -5.97
CA VAL A 239 13.25 -4.34 -4.89
C VAL A 239 13.24 -5.48 -3.88
N PHE A 240 13.19 -6.74 -4.34
CA PHE A 240 13.25 -7.92 -3.49
C PHE A 240 14.51 -7.95 -2.61
N LEU A 241 15.68 -7.72 -3.21
CA LEU A 241 16.95 -7.63 -2.49
C LEU A 241 16.93 -6.47 -1.47
N LEU A 242 16.37 -5.33 -1.84
CA LEU A 242 16.27 -4.16 -0.96
C LEU A 242 15.37 -4.43 0.26
N VAL A 243 14.23 -5.12 0.09
CA VAL A 243 13.36 -5.51 1.21
C VAL A 243 14.07 -6.49 2.13
N ASN A 244 14.75 -7.51 1.60
CA ASN A 244 15.54 -8.44 2.42
C ASN A 244 16.69 -7.75 3.16
N ALA A 245 17.37 -6.81 2.50
CA ALA A 245 18.38 -5.96 3.15
C ALA A 245 17.78 -5.05 4.22
N LEU A 246 16.54 -4.55 4.04
CA LEU A 246 15.84 -3.78 5.05
C LEU A 246 15.49 -4.63 6.29
N LYS A 247 14.96 -5.84 6.09
CA LYS A 247 14.66 -6.82 7.16
C LYS A 247 15.91 -7.09 8.01
N LEU A 248 16.99 -7.52 7.37
CA LEU A 248 18.27 -7.82 8.04
C LEU A 248 18.89 -6.56 8.66
N GLY A 249 18.82 -5.43 7.97
CA GLY A 249 19.39 -4.15 8.40
C GLY A 249 18.73 -3.61 9.67
N ALA A 250 17.40 -3.68 9.76
CA ALA A 250 16.66 -3.22 10.93
C ALA A 250 17.08 -3.96 12.22
N ILE A 251 17.23 -5.29 12.14
CA ILE A 251 17.69 -6.12 13.26
C ILE A 251 19.15 -5.76 13.60
N TRP A 252 20.01 -5.63 12.59
CA TRP A 252 21.41 -5.31 12.81
C TRP A 252 21.65 -3.94 13.46
N VAL A 253 20.79 -2.95 13.23
CA VAL A 253 20.88 -1.67 13.95
C VAL A 253 20.77 -1.87 15.47
N LEU A 254 19.91 -2.80 15.93
CA LEU A 254 19.78 -3.16 17.34
C LEU A 254 21.03 -3.87 17.86
N LEU A 255 21.53 -4.85 17.10
CA LEU A 255 22.73 -5.63 17.44
C LEU A 255 23.98 -4.73 17.52
N LEU A 256 24.13 -3.79 16.60
CA LEU A 256 25.21 -2.79 16.64
C LEU A 256 25.10 -1.90 17.87
N GLY A 257 23.89 -1.55 18.28
CA GLY A 257 23.62 -0.88 19.55
C GLY A 257 24.25 -1.60 20.73
N LEU A 258 23.99 -2.91 20.84
CA LEU A 258 24.58 -3.75 21.86
C LEU A 258 26.11 -3.84 21.74
N VAL A 259 26.65 -4.06 20.53
CA VAL A 259 28.11 -4.10 20.31
C VAL A 259 28.76 -2.78 20.75
N THR A 260 28.14 -1.63 20.46
CA THR A 260 28.66 -0.32 20.91
C THR A 260 28.61 -0.13 22.42
N LEU A 261 27.61 -0.69 23.11
CA LEU A 261 27.52 -0.67 24.57
C LEU A 261 28.62 -1.51 25.22
N VAL A 262 28.80 -2.75 24.74
CA VAL A 262 29.82 -3.67 25.26
C VAL A 262 31.22 -3.10 25.03
N ALA A 263 31.48 -2.57 23.83
CA ALA A 263 32.75 -1.90 23.52
C ALA A 263 32.96 -0.62 24.35
N GLY A 264 31.89 0.14 24.61
CA GLY A 264 31.94 1.38 25.38
C GLY A 264 32.29 1.19 26.86
N ARG A 265 31.83 0.09 27.49
CA ARG A 265 32.10 -0.20 28.92
C ARG A 265 33.56 -0.55 29.22
N GLN A 266 34.31 -1.01 28.23
CA GLN A 266 35.71 -1.39 28.41
C GLN A 266 36.70 -0.28 28.03
N ALA A 267 36.24 0.74 27.29
CA ALA A 267 37.07 1.84 26.78
C ALA A 267 37.12 3.05 27.74
N SER A 268 36.97 2.83 29.05
CA SER A 268 36.78 3.86 30.09
C SER A 268 37.82 5.00 30.11
N ASP A 269 38.98 4.83 29.46
CA ASP A 269 40.07 5.83 29.42
C ASP A 269 40.26 6.54 28.07
N ALA A 270 39.56 6.14 26.99
CA ALA A 270 39.71 6.77 25.68
C ALA A 270 38.60 7.80 25.45
N ALA A 271 38.96 9.02 25.04
CA ALA A 271 38.07 10.10 24.63
C ALA A 271 37.11 9.63 23.52
N THR A 272 35.99 9.04 23.93
CA THR A 272 35.00 8.45 23.06
C THR A 272 33.93 9.50 22.79
N LEU A 273 33.61 9.67 21.50
CA LEU A 273 32.60 10.64 21.05
C LEU A 273 31.28 10.44 21.82
N GLY A 274 30.89 11.43 22.63
CA GLY A 274 29.58 11.50 23.27
C GLY A 274 29.30 10.46 24.36
N ALA A 275 30.33 9.88 25.00
CA ALA A 275 30.14 8.83 26.00
C ALA A 275 29.58 9.35 27.33
N THR A 276 28.26 9.25 27.50
CA THR A 276 27.69 8.98 28.82
C THR A 276 26.93 7.65 28.74
N PRO A 277 27.31 6.62 29.53
CA PRO A 277 26.78 5.26 29.41
C PRO A 277 25.28 5.17 29.75
N PHE A 278 24.74 6.20 30.38
CA PHE A 278 23.33 6.45 30.56
C PHE A 278 23.08 7.87 30.07
N SER A 279 22.66 8.02 28.81
CA SER A 279 22.25 9.32 28.28
C SER A 279 21.06 9.78 29.13
N ARG A 280 21.31 10.62 30.15
CA ARG A 280 20.27 11.20 31.03
C ARG A 280 19.10 11.73 30.20
N TYR A 281 19.40 12.23 29.00
CA TYR A 281 18.46 12.75 28.03
C TYR A 281 17.55 11.69 27.40
N PHE A 282 18.03 10.48 27.11
CA PHE A 282 17.18 9.39 26.64
C PHE A 282 16.20 8.98 27.74
N SER A 283 16.69 8.78 28.97
CA SER A 283 15.85 8.43 30.11
C SER A 283 14.82 9.52 30.44
N ILE A 284 15.22 10.80 30.43
CA ILE A 284 14.30 11.93 30.64
C ILE A 284 13.26 12.01 29.52
N ALA A 285 13.67 11.91 28.25
CA ALA A 285 12.73 11.94 27.13
C ALA A 285 11.74 10.77 27.15
N MET A 286 12.19 9.58 27.57
CA MET A 286 11.32 8.41 27.74
C MET A 286 10.42 8.53 28.96
N ILE A 287 10.87 9.10 30.07
CA ILE A 287 10.01 9.42 31.22
C ILE A 287 8.94 10.44 30.80
N VAL A 288 9.30 11.46 30.03
CA VAL A 288 8.35 12.45 29.50
C VAL A 288 7.36 11.78 28.54
N LEU A 289 7.82 10.93 27.62
CA LEU A 289 6.94 10.18 26.70
C LEU A 289 6.03 9.20 27.44
N LEU A 290 6.54 8.52 28.48
CA LEU A 290 5.76 7.63 29.35
C LEU A 290 4.73 8.43 30.16
N LEU A 291 5.11 9.58 30.71
CA LEU A 291 4.20 10.47 31.45
C LEU A 291 3.13 11.03 30.53
N VAL A 292 3.48 11.49 29.32
CA VAL A 292 2.54 11.95 28.29
C VAL A 292 1.61 10.81 27.89
N TYR A 293 2.12 9.60 27.70
CA TYR A 293 1.31 8.43 27.42
C TYR A 293 0.36 8.09 28.57
N LEU A 294 0.82 8.11 29.83
CA LEU A 294 -0.02 7.90 31.02
C LEU A 294 -1.07 9.01 31.18
N LEU A 295 -0.73 10.25 30.82
CA LEU A 295 -1.68 11.37 30.79
C LEU A 295 -2.73 11.20 29.70
N LEU A 296 -2.34 10.70 28.52
CA LEU A 296 -3.22 10.44 27.39
C LEU A 296 -4.11 9.20 27.62
N THR A 297 -3.67 8.21 28.39
CA THR A 297 -4.48 7.01 28.73
C THR A 297 -5.41 7.19 29.92
N GLN A 298 -5.18 8.20 30.77
CA GLN A 298 -6.19 8.69 31.72
C GLN A 298 -7.38 9.37 31.00
N ILE A 299 -7.18 9.82 29.76
CA ILE A 299 -8.26 10.24 28.86
C ILE A 299 -8.80 8.97 28.20
N ASN A 300 -9.76 8.35 28.90
CA ASN A 300 -10.38 7.09 28.55
C ASN A 300 -11.24 7.22 27.27
N ILE A 301 -10.61 7.12 26.10
CA ILE A 301 -11.32 7.04 24.81
C ILE A 301 -11.82 5.60 24.56
N GLY A 302 -11.32 4.60 25.32
CA GLY A 302 -11.71 3.19 25.21
C GLY A 302 -13.02 2.82 25.90
N SER A 303 -13.58 3.68 26.77
CA SER A 303 -14.83 3.40 27.50
C SER A 303 -16.11 3.73 26.73
N TYR A 304 -16.03 4.15 25.47
CA TYR A 304 -17.22 4.50 24.66
C TYR A 304 -17.53 3.53 23.51
N LEU A 305 -16.75 2.45 23.32
CA LEU A 305 -16.91 1.55 22.16
C LEU A 305 -16.94 0.05 22.50
N VAL A 306 -17.24 -0.32 23.74
CA VAL A 306 -17.58 -1.71 24.08
C VAL A 306 -18.80 -1.70 25.00
N PRO A 307 -19.96 -2.24 24.59
CA PRO A 307 -21.01 -2.58 25.54
C PRO A 307 -20.54 -3.80 26.34
N GLN A 308 -20.31 -3.62 27.64
CA GLN A 308 -20.24 -4.74 28.59
C GLN A 308 -21.64 -5.34 28.72
N GLN A 309 -21.81 -6.58 28.27
CA GLN A 309 -23.01 -7.35 28.54
C GLN A 309 -22.87 -7.96 29.94
N ASP A 310 -23.71 -7.50 30.87
CA ASP A 310 -23.82 -7.99 32.23
C ASP A 310 -24.30 -9.44 32.26
N SER A 311 -23.40 -10.37 32.57
CA SER A 311 -23.74 -11.75 32.92
C SER A 311 -24.23 -11.84 34.37
N ARG A 312 -25.46 -11.41 34.63
CA ARG A 312 -26.21 -11.75 35.86
C ARG A 312 -27.69 -11.99 35.57
N ALA A 313 -28.00 -13.19 35.12
CA ALA A 313 -29.29 -13.87 35.33
C ALA A 313 -28.96 -15.36 35.38
N GLY A 314 -28.94 -16.01 36.54
CA GLY A 314 -30.15 -16.45 37.23
C GLY A 314 -30.29 -17.95 37.00
N ALA A 315 -29.62 -18.75 37.82
CA ALA A 315 -29.79 -20.20 37.84
C ALA A 315 -31.25 -20.52 38.21
N GLN A 316 -31.98 -21.21 37.34
CA GLN A 316 -33.26 -21.83 37.66
C GLN A 316 -33.11 -23.36 37.76
N PRO A 317 -33.82 -24.04 38.67
CA PRO A 317 -33.77 -25.49 38.81
C PRO A 317 -34.55 -26.19 37.70
N GLN A 318 -34.00 -27.27 37.15
CA GLN A 318 -34.68 -28.17 36.23
C GLN A 318 -35.80 -28.96 36.94
N PRO A 319 -37.04 -29.03 36.41
CA PRO A 319 -38.03 -30.00 36.84
C PRO A 319 -37.86 -31.35 36.12
N GLN A 320 -38.13 -32.45 36.85
CA GLN A 320 -38.19 -33.81 36.33
C GLN A 320 -39.30 -33.98 35.27
N PRO A 321 -39.15 -34.87 34.27
CA PRO A 321 -40.14 -35.00 33.20
C PRO A 321 -41.32 -35.88 33.61
N LEU A 322 -42.54 -35.35 33.41
CA LEU A 322 -43.77 -36.12 33.24
C LEU A 322 -43.85 -36.61 31.77
N PRO A 323 -44.50 -37.75 31.49
CA PRO A 323 -44.61 -38.25 30.12
C PRO A 323 -45.61 -37.38 29.34
N GLY A 324 -45.06 -36.53 28.47
CA GLY A 324 -45.82 -35.77 27.48
C GLY A 324 -46.26 -36.63 26.29
N PRO A 325 -47.00 -36.05 25.33
CA PRO A 325 -47.55 -36.74 24.17
C PRO A 325 -46.45 -37.48 23.41
N VAL A 326 -46.77 -38.66 22.88
CA VAL A 326 -45.85 -39.44 22.03
C VAL A 326 -45.41 -38.55 20.87
N ASP A 327 -44.14 -38.13 20.90
CA ASP A 327 -43.51 -37.33 19.87
C ASP A 327 -43.45 -38.19 18.58
N PRO A 328 -44.14 -37.79 17.49
CA PRO A 328 -44.19 -38.54 16.25
C PRO A 328 -42.81 -38.72 15.60
N CYS A 329 -41.79 -37.99 16.06
CA CYS A 329 -40.44 -38.02 15.54
C CYS A 329 -39.52 -39.06 16.18
N VAL A 330 -40.01 -39.87 17.14
CA VAL A 330 -39.22 -40.88 17.88
C VAL A 330 -38.79 -42.08 17.01
N ASN A 331 -39.44 -42.32 15.87
CA ASN A 331 -39.17 -43.49 15.01
C ASN A 331 -38.64 -43.15 13.61
N VAL A 332 -38.15 -41.92 13.36
CA VAL A 332 -37.56 -41.56 12.07
C VAL A 332 -36.12 -42.09 12.03
N ASP A 333 -35.81 -42.92 11.02
CA ASP A 333 -34.47 -43.47 10.84
C ASP A 333 -33.46 -42.34 10.56
N ALA A 334 -32.27 -42.42 11.15
CA ALA A 334 -31.21 -41.41 10.99
C ALA A 334 -30.82 -41.22 9.51
N GLY A 335 -30.94 -42.28 8.70
CA GLY A 335 -30.75 -42.20 7.24
C GLY A 335 -31.80 -41.33 6.53
N GLN A 336 -33.06 -41.35 6.97
CA GLN A 336 -34.14 -40.54 6.39
C GLN A 336 -34.00 -39.06 6.79
N GLN A 337 -33.61 -38.77 8.04
CA GLN A 337 -33.31 -37.42 8.49
C GLN A 337 -32.13 -36.81 7.72
N LEU A 338 -31.09 -37.59 7.46
CA LEU A 338 -29.93 -37.17 6.67
C LEU A 338 -30.30 -36.85 5.22
N GLN A 339 -31.11 -37.70 4.57
CA GLN A 339 -31.59 -37.46 3.21
C GLN A 339 -32.46 -36.20 3.13
N GLN A 340 -33.34 -35.98 4.11
CA GLN A 340 -34.18 -34.79 4.18
C GLN A 340 -33.35 -33.51 4.38
N GLN A 341 -32.32 -33.55 5.25
CA GLN A 341 -31.40 -32.45 5.47
C GLN A 341 -30.58 -32.11 4.20
N GLN A 342 -30.09 -33.13 3.48
CA GLN A 342 -29.36 -32.94 2.22
C GLN A 342 -30.27 -32.37 1.12
N ALA A 343 -31.53 -32.81 1.02
CA ALA A 343 -32.49 -32.26 0.07
C ALA A 343 -32.77 -30.77 0.33
N LEU A 344 -32.94 -30.39 1.61
CA LEU A 344 -33.14 -28.99 2.02
C LEU A 344 -31.91 -28.13 1.74
N ALA A 345 -30.70 -28.64 2.01
CA ALA A 345 -29.45 -27.94 1.71
C ALA A 345 -29.27 -27.71 0.20
N ASN A 346 -29.55 -28.72 -0.62
CA ASN A 346 -29.49 -28.62 -2.08
C ASN A 346 -30.51 -27.61 -2.63
N GLN A 347 -31.72 -27.59 -2.09
CA GLN A 347 -32.76 -26.64 -2.48
C GLN A 347 -32.38 -25.20 -2.11
N ALA A 348 -31.79 -24.99 -0.92
CA ALA A 348 -31.29 -23.68 -0.49
C ALA A 348 -30.14 -23.18 -1.38
N GLN A 349 -29.20 -24.06 -1.75
CA GLN A 349 -28.07 -23.72 -2.61
C GLN A 349 -28.50 -23.41 -4.05
N GLN A 350 -29.47 -24.15 -4.59
CA GLN A 350 -30.06 -23.86 -5.91
C GLN A 350 -30.77 -22.50 -5.93
N ALA A 351 -31.53 -22.17 -4.89
CA ALA A 351 -32.17 -20.86 -4.77
C ALA A 351 -31.14 -19.72 -4.68
N LEU A 352 -30.03 -19.94 -3.97
CA LEU A 352 -28.96 -18.96 -3.79
C LEU A 352 -28.24 -18.64 -5.11
N SER A 353 -27.89 -19.66 -5.91
CA SER A 353 -27.19 -19.47 -7.19
C SER A 353 -28.04 -18.74 -8.24
N VAL A 354 -29.35 -19.04 -8.28
CA VAL A 354 -30.29 -18.31 -9.15
C VAL A 354 -30.40 -16.83 -8.74
N GLN A 355 -30.45 -16.54 -7.43
CA GLN A 355 -30.47 -15.18 -6.93
C GLN A 355 -29.17 -14.43 -7.22
N GLN A 356 -28.03 -15.11 -7.11
CA GLN A 356 -26.71 -14.55 -7.44
C GLN A 356 -26.65 -14.10 -8.90
N GLN A 357 -27.01 -14.97 -9.83
CA GLN A 357 -26.98 -14.61 -11.25
C GLN A 357 -27.94 -13.45 -11.56
N ALA A 358 -29.16 -13.49 -11.01
CA ALA A 358 -30.15 -12.45 -11.22
C ALA A 358 -29.70 -11.07 -10.68
N MET A 359 -28.98 -11.04 -9.56
CA MET A 359 -28.41 -9.82 -8.97
C MET A 359 -27.30 -9.25 -9.87
N LEU A 360 -26.34 -10.08 -10.29
CA LEU A 360 -25.25 -9.68 -11.17
C LEU A 360 -25.79 -9.10 -12.48
N ASP A 361 -26.77 -9.75 -13.11
CA ASP A 361 -27.37 -9.28 -14.36
C ASP A 361 -28.10 -7.93 -14.20
N ARG A 362 -28.70 -7.68 -13.02
CA ARG A 362 -29.37 -6.39 -12.74
C ARG A 362 -28.35 -5.27 -12.53
N ILE A 363 -27.32 -5.51 -11.72
CA ILE A 363 -26.27 -4.53 -11.46
C ILE A 363 -25.50 -4.20 -12.74
N ASN A 364 -25.13 -5.20 -13.53
CA ASN A 364 -24.42 -4.99 -14.79
C ASN A 364 -25.22 -4.12 -15.77
N ARG A 365 -26.53 -4.36 -15.89
CA ARG A 365 -27.42 -3.52 -16.71
C ARG A 365 -27.55 -2.09 -16.17
N ASP A 366 -27.67 -1.92 -14.85
CA ASP A 366 -27.75 -0.60 -14.24
C ASP A 366 -26.46 0.21 -14.43
N ILE A 367 -25.30 -0.45 -14.31
CA ILE A 367 -23.99 0.15 -14.63
C ILE A 367 -23.93 0.57 -16.09
N ASP A 368 -24.30 -0.30 -17.03
CA ASP A 368 -24.25 0.01 -18.47
C ASP A 368 -25.07 1.25 -18.81
N VAL A 369 -26.34 1.29 -18.37
CA VAL A 369 -27.25 2.41 -18.63
C VAL A 369 -26.73 3.71 -18.03
N ARG A 370 -26.16 3.67 -16.84
CA ARG A 370 -25.67 4.89 -16.15
C ARG A 370 -24.39 5.43 -16.76
N VAL A 371 -23.44 4.55 -17.10
CA VAL A 371 -22.20 4.95 -17.75
C VAL A 371 -22.48 5.50 -19.15
N GLU A 372 -23.32 4.83 -19.95
CA GLU A 372 -23.73 5.32 -21.27
C GLU A 372 -24.37 6.71 -21.19
N ARG A 373 -25.24 6.91 -20.19
CA ARG A 373 -25.89 8.21 -19.99
C ARG A 373 -24.89 9.32 -19.61
N ALA A 374 -23.83 8.99 -18.88
CA ALA A 374 -22.81 9.97 -18.50
C ALA A 374 -21.88 10.34 -19.67
N PHE A 375 -21.62 9.40 -20.58
CA PHE A 375 -20.79 9.64 -21.76
C PHE A 375 -21.57 10.17 -22.97
N ALA A 376 -22.91 10.04 -23.00
CA ALA A 376 -23.77 10.57 -24.05
C ALA A 376 -23.49 12.04 -24.48
N PRO A 377 -23.23 13.00 -23.57
CA PRO A 377 -22.93 14.39 -23.98
C PRO A 377 -21.51 14.59 -24.52
N ALA A 378 -20.60 13.61 -24.41
CA ALA A 378 -19.19 13.76 -24.76
C ALA A 378 -18.99 14.11 -26.25
N ALA A 379 -19.79 13.52 -27.14
CA ALA A 379 -19.74 13.81 -28.58
C ALA A 379 -19.94 15.30 -28.88
N GLY A 380 -20.89 15.96 -28.20
CA GLY A 380 -21.10 17.41 -28.33
C GLY A 380 -20.01 18.26 -27.67
N GLY A 381 -19.28 17.72 -26.70
CA GLY A 381 -18.05 18.31 -26.18
C GLY A 381 -16.90 18.26 -27.19
N VAL A 382 -16.74 17.13 -27.87
CA VAL A 382 -15.72 16.94 -28.92
C VAL A 382 -15.94 17.93 -30.06
N GLU A 383 -17.18 18.10 -30.55
CA GLU A 383 -17.47 19.07 -31.60
C GLU A 383 -17.08 20.50 -31.22
N ARG A 384 -17.43 20.93 -30.00
CA ARG A 384 -17.08 22.28 -29.52
C ARG A 384 -15.57 22.48 -29.35
N PHE A 385 -14.86 21.42 -28.94
CA PHE A 385 -13.40 21.44 -28.92
C PHE A 385 -12.82 21.58 -30.32
N LEU A 386 -13.34 20.83 -31.31
CA LEU A 386 -12.88 20.91 -32.69
C LEU A 386 -13.16 22.29 -33.29
N ASP A 387 -14.35 22.87 -33.04
CA ASP A 387 -14.68 24.25 -33.45
C ASP A 387 -13.69 25.27 -32.88
N TRP A 388 -13.31 25.12 -31.60
CA TRP A 388 -12.28 25.98 -31.01
C TRP A 388 -10.91 25.72 -31.64
N ASN A 389 -10.50 24.46 -31.77
CA ASN A 389 -9.18 24.05 -32.24
C ASN A 389 -8.92 24.50 -33.69
N PHE A 390 -9.93 24.38 -34.56
CA PHE A 390 -9.90 24.85 -35.94
C PHE A 390 -10.36 26.31 -36.07
N SER A 391 -10.61 27.05 -34.99
CA SER A 391 -10.86 28.50 -35.11
C SER A 391 -9.56 29.30 -35.19
N LEU A 392 -9.62 30.47 -35.84
CA LEU A 392 -8.53 31.46 -35.78
C LEU A 392 -8.14 31.77 -34.33
N ARG A 393 -9.14 31.99 -33.46
CA ARG A 393 -8.91 32.27 -32.03
C ARG A 393 -8.13 31.14 -31.35
N GLY A 394 -8.48 29.88 -31.59
CA GLY A 394 -7.79 28.72 -31.05
C GLY A 394 -6.32 28.66 -31.49
N GLN A 395 -6.06 28.83 -32.78
CA GLN A 395 -4.70 28.81 -33.33
C GLN A 395 -3.81 29.91 -32.76
N TYR A 396 -4.31 31.15 -32.65
CA TYR A 396 -3.56 32.25 -32.06
C TYR A 396 -3.30 32.03 -30.56
N THR A 397 -4.23 31.40 -29.82
CA THR A 397 -3.99 31.05 -28.42
C THR A 397 -2.95 29.94 -28.25
N GLN A 398 -2.95 28.93 -29.12
CA GLN A 398 -1.94 27.86 -29.13
C GLN A 398 -0.54 28.40 -29.47
N LEU A 399 -0.43 29.29 -30.47
CA LEU A 399 0.82 29.95 -30.84
C LEU A 399 1.36 30.84 -29.71
N ALA A 400 0.48 31.63 -29.08
CA ALA A 400 0.85 32.48 -27.95
C ALA A 400 1.32 31.66 -26.74
N PHE A 401 0.70 30.51 -26.48
CA PHE A 401 1.14 29.59 -25.44
C PHE A 401 2.50 28.98 -25.77
N MET A 402 2.70 28.49 -26.99
CA MET A 402 3.97 27.90 -27.44
C MET A 402 5.14 28.89 -27.34
N GLY A 403 4.91 30.16 -27.67
CA GLY A 403 5.91 31.22 -27.51
C GLY A 403 6.29 31.48 -26.04
N ARG A 404 5.37 31.24 -25.09
CA ARG A 404 5.63 31.35 -23.64
C ARG A 404 6.23 30.08 -23.04
N SER A 405 5.87 28.90 -23.54
CA SER A 405 6.35 27.61 -23.01
C SER A 405 7.82 27.32 -23.29
N VAL A 406 8.48 28.09 -24.17
CA VAL A 406 9.95 28.07 -24.33
C VAL A 406 10.66 28.54 -23.03
N VAL A 407 9.95 29.25 -22.15
CA VAL A 407 10.47 29.82 -20.90
C VAL A 407 9.76 29.27 -19.65
N ALA A 408 8.67 28.51 -19.81
CA ALA A 408 7.82 28.03 -18.71
C ALA A 408 7.92 26.51 -18.48
N GLU A 409 7.58 26.06 -17.26
CA GLU A 409 7.64 24.63 -16.86
C GLU A 409 6.51 23.76 -17.45
N ASN A 410 5.38 24.36 -17.86
CA ASN A 410 4.23 23.61 -18.39
C ASN A 410 4.39 23.30 -19.88
N THR A 411 4.09 22.06 -20.29
CA THR A 411 4.25 21.64 -21.69
C THR A 411 3.04 22.03 -22.54
N PHE A 412 3.24 22.15 -23.86
CA PHE A 412 2.13 22.35 -24.82
C PHE A 412 1.10 21.20 -24.75
N ALA A 413 1.55 19.98 -24.41
CA ALA A 413 0.68 18.84 -24.24
C ALA A 413 -0.30 19.02 -23.08
N ASP A 414 0.19 19.57 -21.96
CA ASP A 414 -0.64 19.83 -20.79
C ASP A 414 -1.70 20.89 -21.11
N TYR A 415 -1.33 21.96 -21.84
CA TYR A 415 -2.27 23.00 -22.25
C TYR A 415 -3.39 22.49 -23.18
N ILE A 416 -3.06 21.68 -24.18
CA ILE A 416 -4.07 21.05 -25.05
C ILE A 416 -4.94 20.08 -24.24
N GLY A 417 -4.34 19.34 -23.30
CA GLY A 417 -5.07 18.50 -22.37
C GLY A 417 -6.10 19.29 -21.55
N ASP A 418 -5.72 20.44 -21.00
CA ASP A 418 -6.61 21.30 -20.22
C ASP A 418 -7.77 21.86 -21.06
N GLN A 419 -7.54 22.16 -22.35
CA GLN A 419 -8.61 22.59 -23.25
C GLN A 419 -9.58 21.46 -23.57
N ILE A 420 -9.09 20.25 -23.82
CA ILE A 420 -9.93 19.06 -24.02
C ILE A 420 -10.81 18.82 -22.77
N ASP A 421 -10.23 18.95 -21.57
CA ASP A 421 -10.98 18.84 -20.31
C ASP A 421 -12.06 19.92 -20.18
N ALA A 422 -11.76 21.17 -20.56
CA ALA A 422 -12.72 22.27 -20.51
C ALA A 422 -13.95 22.06 -21.42
N TYR A 423 -13.79 21.45 -22.60
CA TYR A 423 -14.89 21.26 -23.56
C TYR A 423 -15.58 19.88 -23.45
N VAL A 424 -14.81 18.82 -23.17
CA VAL A 424 -15.27 17.43 -23.12
C VAL A 424 -15.44 16.96 -21.67
N GLY A 425 -14.44 17.18 -20.82
CA GLY A 425 -14.46 16.78 -19.41
C GLY A 425 -15.61 17.44 -18.64
N SER A 426 -15.82 18.74 -18.84
CA SER A 426 -16.85 19.54 -18.14
C SER A 426 -18.30 19.06 -18.37
N VAL A 427 -18.57 18.35 -19.47
CA VAL A 427 -19.90 17.81 -19.77
C VAL A 427 -20.07 16.36 -19.35
N VAL A 428 -18.98 15.63 -19.16
CA VAL A 428 -18.98 14.22 -18.71
C VAL A 428 -18.88 14.15 -17.17
N GLU A 429 -18.10 15.02 -16.55
CA GLU A 429 -17.82 15.04 -15.10
C GLU A 429 -19.08 15.06 -14.21
N PRO A 430 -20.13 15.86 -14.50
CA PRO A 430 -21.36 15.84 -13.70
C PRO A 430 -22.05 14.46 -13.74
N GLY A 431 -22.05 13.82 -14.91
CA GLY A 431 -22.60 12.48 -15.07
C GLY A 431 -21.83 11.44 -14.27
N LEU A 432 -20.50 11.55 -14.23
CA LEU A 432 -19.63 10.63 -13.49
C LEU A 432 -19.76 10.77 -11.96
N GLY A 433 -19.95 11.98 -11.45
CA GLY A 433 -20.06 12.23 -10.01
C GLY A 433 -21.20 11.45 -9.34
N ASP A 434 -22.29 11.22 -10.06
CA ASP A 434 -23.52 10.63 -9.54
C ASP A 434 -23.59 9.10 -9.69
N ILE A 435 -22.79 8.50 -10.58
CA ILE A 435 -22.85 7.05 -10.87
C ILE A 435 -22.59 6.22 -9.62
N ASN A 436 -21.52 6.52 -8.88
CA ASN A 436 -21.14 5.68 -7.75
C ASN A 436 -22.14 5.75 -6.59
N ALA A 437 -22.69 6.93 -6.30
CA ALA A 437 -23.72 7.06 -5.27
C ALA A 437 -24.99 6.30 -5.66
N ALA A 438 -25.39 6.40 -6.94
CA ALA A 438 -26.58 5.73 -7.44
C ALA A 438 -26.42 4.21 -7.49
N VAL A 439 -25.32 3.68 -8.04
CA VAL A 439 -25.07 2.23 -8.11
C VAL A 439 -24.91 1.65 -6.70
N ALA A 440 -24.22 2.32 -5.78
CA ALA A 440 -24.10 1.87 -4.40
C ALA A 440 -25.46 1.82 -3.68
N SER A 441 -26.33 2.81 -3.91
CA SER A 441 -27.68 2.81 -3.33
C SER A 441 -28.53 1.65 -3.88
N GLY A 442 -28.47 1.41 -5.20
CA GLY A 442 -29.18 0.29 -5.84
C GLY A 442 -28.65 -1.07 -5.40
N PHE A 443 -27.34 -1.19 -5.23
CA PHE A 443 -26.70 -2.40 -4.67
C PHE A 443 -27.19 -2.68 -3.25
N ASN A 444 -27.12 -1.69 -2.35
CA ASN A 444 -27.55 -1.85 -0.96
C ASN A 444 -29.03 -2.24 -0.84
N GLU A 445 -29.89 -1.72 -1.71
CA GLU A 445 -31.31 -2.08 -1.73
C GLU A 445 -31.51 -3.55 -2.18
N GLN A 446 -30.78 -3.99 -3.20
CA GLN A 446 -30.81 -5.39 -3.65
C GLN A 446 -30.28 -6.35 -2.59
N VAL A 447 -29.19 -5.99 -1.90
CA VAL A 447 -28.64 -6.76 -0.78
C VAL A 447 -29.72 -6.99 0.28
N ARG A 448 -30.36 -5.92 0.76
CA ARG A 448 -31.45 -6.01 1.76
C ARG A 448 -32.60 -6.88 1.28
N GLN A 449 -32.97 -6.79 0.01
CA GLN A 449 -34.02 -7.62 -0.56
C GLN A 449 -33.63 -9.11 -0.54
N ILE A 450 -32.39 -9.45 -0.91
CA ILE A 450 -31.89 -10.84 -0.93
C ILE A 450 -31.88 -11.41 0.49
N TYR A 451 -31.41 -10.67 1.47
CA TYR A 451 -31.42 -11.11 2.87
C TYR A 451 -32.85 -11.41 3.37
N ARG A 452 -33.84 -10.55 3.06
CA ARG A 452 -35.26 -10.82 3.40
C ARG A 452 -35.83 -12.07 2.72
N VAL A 453 -35.51 -12.27 1.44
CA VAL A 453 -35.96 -13.44 0.69
C VAL A 453 -35.31 -14.72 1.24
N GLN A 454 -34.04 -14.66 1.62
CA GLN A 454 -33.32 -15.78 2.23
C GLN A 454 -33.88 -16.14 3.61
N ASP A 455 -34.17 -15.15 4.44
CA ASP A 455 -34.78 -15.39 5.75
C ASP A 455 -36.18 -16.04 5.64
N ALA A 456 -37.00 -15.54 4.72
CA ALA A 456 -38.32 -16.12 4.43
C ALA A 456 -38.22 -17.54 3.87
N LEU A 457 -37.28 -17.78 2.94
CA LEU A 457 -37.02 -19.10 2.37
C LEU A 457 -36.58 -20.10 3.45
N MET A 458 -35.70 -19.68 4.36
CA MET A 458 -35.24 -20.53 5.46
C MET A 458 -36.36 -20.85 6.44
N THR A 459 -37.19 -19.87 6.77
CA THR A 459 -38.37 -20.07 7.62
C THR A 459 -39.35 -21.06 6.98
N GLN A 460 -39.60 -20.94 5.67
CA GLN A 460 -40.47 -21.84 4.93
C GLN A 460 -39.91 -23.26 4.86
N LEU A 461 -38.63 -23.43 4.55
CA LEU A 461 -37.97 -24.73 4.45
C LEU A 461 -37.93 -25.47 5.80
N LEU A 462 -37.75 -24.73 6.90
CA LEU A 462 -37.80 -25.28 8.26
C LEU A 462 -39.23 -25.65 8.67
N ALA A 463 -40.23 -24.86 8.28
CA ALA A 463 -41.64 -25.17 8.56
C ALA A 463 -42.14 -26.42 7.83
N THR A 464 -41.51 -26.81 6.72
CA THR A 464 -41.82 -28.05 5.98
C THR A 464 -41.11 -29.30 6.51
N ALA A 465 -40.23 -29.17 7.51
CA ALA A 465 -39.48 -30.28 8.06
C ALA A 465 -40.10 -30.76 9.39
N ASP A 466 -41.09 -31.66 9.31
CA ASP A 466 -41.92 -32.09 10.45
C ASP A 466 -41.15 -32.80 11.59
N CYS A 467 -39.87 -33.17 11.40
CA CYS A 467 -39.05 -33.88 12.39
C CYS A 467 -37.56 -33.49 12.42
N LEU A 468 -37.19 -32.30 11.92
CA LEU A 468 -35.81 -31.84 11.87
C LEU A 468 -35.60 -30.59 12.76
N ALA A 469 -35.03 -30.78 13.95
CA ALA A 469 -34.71 -29.68 14.86
C ALA A 469 -33.31 -29.13 14.58
N LEU A 470 -33.20 -28.08 13.77
CA LEU A 470 -31.91 -27.45 13.48
C LEU A 470 -31.55 -26.37 14.53
N PRO A 471 -30.39 -26.47 15.20
CA PRO A 471 -29.94 -25.54 16.25
C PRO A 471 -29.61 -24.16 15.71
N ALA A 472 -30.17 -23.11 16.33
CA ALA A 472 -30.04 -21.72 15.88
C ALA A 472 -28.55 -21.31 15.71
N PRO A 473 -28.18 -20.64 14.61
CA PRO A 473 -26.82 -20.13 14.45
C PRO A 473 -26.51 -19.06 15.51
N THR A 474 -25.24 -18.94 15.89
CA THR A 474 -24.77 -18.04 16.95
C THR A 474 -24.73 -16.56 16.55
N LEU A 475 -24.80 -16.25 15.25
CA LEU A 475 -24.96 -14.90 14.72
C LEU A 475 -26.25 -14.83 13.89
N ALA A 476 -26.98 -13.73 14.02
CA ALA A 476 -28.17 -13.49 13.22
C ALA A 476 -27.78 -13.16 11.77
N LEU A 477 -28.65 -13.51 10.83
CA LEU A 477 -28.44 -13.22 9.42
C LEU A 477 -28.32 -11.69 9.16
N ASP A 478 -28.96 -10.88 10.00
CA ASP A 478 -28.86 -9.41 10.00
C ASP A 478 -27.46 -8.88 10.37
N ASP A 479 -26.74 -9.56 11.27
CA ASP A 479 -25.35 -9.18 11.62
C ASP A 479 -24.40 -9.37 10.44
N TYR A 480 -24.66 -10.40 9.62
CA TYR A 480 -23.94 -10.63 8.37
C TYR A 480 -24.29 -9.58 7.32
N MET A 481 -25.58 -9.20 7.21
CA MET A 481 -26.02 -8.12 6.32
C MET A 481 -25.31 -6.81 6.65
N ASP A 482 -25.24 -6.40 7.91
CA ASP A 482 -24.58 -5.15 8.32
C ASP A 482 -23.07 -5.20 8.01
N LYS A 483 -22.42 -6.35 8.22
CA LYS A 483 -21.01 -6.54 7.84
C LYS A 483 -20.81 -6.44 6.31
N SER A 484 -21.66 -7.07 5.51
CA SER A 484 -21.56 -7.05 4.05
C SER A 484 -21.93 -5.68 3.47
N LEU A 485 -22.90 -4.96 4.06
CA LEU A 485 -23.27 -3.59 3.69
C LEU A 485 -22.19 -2.57 4.10
N VAL A 486 -21.54 -2.75 5.25
CA VAL A 486 -20.39 -1.92 5.65
C VAL A 486 -19.19 -2.21 4.75
N GLY A 487 -18.94 -3.47 4.39
CA GLY A 487 -17.89 -3.89 3.46
C GLY A 487 -18.08 -3.37 2.03
N ALA A 488 -19.31 -3.41 1.51
CA ALA A 488 -19.68 -2.89 0.20
C ALA A 488 -19.83 -1.35 0.17
N GLY A 489 -20.25 -0.76 1.29
CA GLY A 489 -20.54 0.67 1.42
C GLY A 489 -19.38 1.57 1.85
N SER A 490 -18.27 1.04 2.38
CA SER A 490 -17.20 1.88 2.96
C SER A 490 -15.76 1.68 2.48
N GLY A 491 -15.41 0.60 1.77
CA GLY A 491 -13.98 0.24 1.64
C GLY A 491 -13.43 0.08 0.22
N ALA A 492 -13.77 -1.01 -0.46
CA ALA A 492 -12.95 -1.49 -1.58
C ALA A 492 -13.52 -1.17 -2.97
N GLY A 493 -14.81 -1.43 -3.21
CA GLY A 493 -15.44 -1.18 -4.52
C GLY A 493 -15.57 0.31 -4.86
N ILE A 494 -15.80 1.14 -3.85
CA ILE A 494 -15.97 2.60 -4.01
C ILE A 494 -14.64 3.32 -4.22
N ILE A 495 -13.52 2.82 -3.69
CA ILE A 495 -12.20 3.46 -3.87
C ILE A 495 -11.64 3.17 -5.26
N ALA A 496 -11.81 1.94 -5.79
CA ALA A 496 -11.46 1.61 -7.16
C ALA A 496 -12.33 2.39 -8.17
N ALA A 497 -13.65 2.47 -7.93
CA ALA A 497 -14.57 3.29 -8.73
C ALA A 497 -14.26 4.80 -8.66
N ARG A 498 -13.91 5.34 -7.48
CA ARG A 498 -13.51 6.75 -7.33
C ARG A 498 -12.15 7.07 -7.92
N ALA A 499 -11.22 6.13 -7.91
CA ALA A 499 -9.93 6.26 -8.58
C ALA A 499 -10.10 6.24 -10.12
N SER A 500 -10.93 5.34 -10.65
CA SER A 500 -11.23 5.27 -12.09
C SER A 500 -12.05 6.46 -12.57
N MET A 501 -13.01 6.97 -11.79
CA MET A 501 -13.77 8.19 -12.14
C MET A 501 -12.92 9.46 -12.12
N ARG A 502 -11.92 9.57 -11.23
CA ARG A 502 -10.95 10.70 -11.25
C ARG A 502 -9.89 10.55 -12.34
N MET A 503 -9.68 9.34 -12.84
CA MET A 503 -8.82 9.08 -14.00
C MET A 503 -9.57 9.33 -15.31
N GLY A 504 -10.88 9.08 -15.40
CA GLY A 504 -11.66 9.25 -16.63
C GLY A 504 -11.51 10.63 -17.28
N SER A 505 -11.73 11.73 -16.55
CA SER A 505 -11.61 13.09 -17.14
C SER A 505 -10.17 13.48 -17.53
N ARG A 506 -9.16 13.04 -16.75
CA ARG A 506 -7.74 13.37 -17.00
C ARG A 506 -7.00 12.40 -17.93
N VAL A 507 -7.55 11.22 -18.19
CA VAL A 507 -6.99 10.23 -19.12
C VAL A 507 -7.42 10.56 -20.56
N VAL A 508 -8.67 11.00 -20.75
CA VAL A 508 -9.15 11.60 -22.01
C VAL A 508 -8.18 12.69 -22.48
N SER A 509 -7.78 13.60 -21.58
CA SER A 509 -6.90 14.72 -21.92
C SER A 509 -5.46 14.31 -22.24
N ARG A 510 -4.88 13.29 -21.58
CA ARG A 510 -3.48 12.87 -21.77
C ARG A 510 -3.25 11.97 -22.99
N THR A 511 -4.22 11.12 -23.33
CA THR A 511 -4.11 10.23 -24.49
C THR A 511 -4.53 10.95 -25.77
N ALA A 512 -5.58 11.79 -25.71
CA ALA A 512 -5.99 12.61 -26.83
C ALA A 512 -4.95 13.71 -27.15
N SER A 513 -4.37 14.38 -26.15
CA SER A 513 -3.29 15.37 -26.38
C SER A 513 -2.09 14.74 -27.09
N LYS A 514 -1.64 13.53 -26.70
CA LYS A 514 -0.52 12.84 -27.38
C LYS A 514 -0.81 12.55 -28.86
N ARG A 515 -2.03 12.12 -29.21
CA ARG A 515 -2.42 11.84 -30.62
C ARG A 515 -2.62 13.14 -31.42
N VAL A 516 -3.22 14.17 -30.81
CA VAL A 516 -3.38 15.51 -31.39
C VAL A 516 -2.01 16.15 -31.66
N ILE A 517 -1.01 15.94 -30.79
CA ILE A 517 0.36 16.46 -30.94
C ILE A 517 1.13 15.72 -32.04
N SER A 518 1.01 14.40 -32.16
CA SER A 518 1.67 13.66 -33.25
C SER A 518 1.20 14.08 -34.64
N GLY A 519 -0.05 14.53 -34.79
CA GLY A 519 -0.55 15.14 -36.03
C GLY A 519 -0.28 16.66 -36.14
N GLY A 520 -0.26 17.39 -35.02
CA GLY A 520 -0.13 18.85 -34.98
C GLY A 520 1.30 19.40 -35.02
N PHE A 521 2.31 18.66 -34.54
CA PHE A 521 3.71 19.14 -34.52
C PHE A 521 4.32 19.28 -35.93
N ALA A 522 3.79 18.54 -36.92
CA ALA A 522 4.11 18.72 -38.34
C ALA A 522 3.44 19.98 -38.94
N ARG A 523 2.30 20.44 -38.40
CA ARG A 523 1.54 21.60 -38.89
C ARG A 523 2.23 22.94 -38.56
N LEU A 524 2.90 23.03 -37.42
CA LEU A 524 3.59 24.25 -36.96
C LEU A 524 5.02 24.39 -37.51
N THR A 525 5.72 23.29 -37.73
CA THR A 525 7.05 23.30 -38.37
C THR A 525 6.97 23.71 -39.85
N GLY A 526 5.89 23.36 -40.55
CA GLY A 526 5.60 23.84 -41.91
C GLY A 526 5.36 25.35 -42.02
N ARG A 527 4.67 25.95 -41.04
CA ARG A 527 4.41 27.42 -41.00
C ARG A 527 5.66 28.23 -40.63
N LEU A 528 6.56 27.67 -39.82
CA LEU A 528 7.88 28.27 -39.55
C LEU A 528 8.80 28.19 -40.80
N ALA A 529 8.73 27.10 -41.56
CA ALA A 529 9.51 26.91 -42.77
C ALA A 529 9.07 27.84 -43.93
N THR A 530 7.77 28.12 -44.08
CA THR A 530 7.28 29.05 -45.12
C THR A 530 7.61 30.52 -44.82
N SER A 531 7.71 30.89 -43.54
CA SER A 531 8.17 32.25 -43.14
C SER A 531 9.66 32.51 -43.44
N ALA A 532 10.47 31.45 -43.58
CA ALA A 532 11.88 31.56 -43.96
C ALA A 532 12.10 31.61 -45.48
N ALA A 533 11.12 31.17 -46.29
CA ALA A 533 11.26 31.02 -47.74
C ALA A 533 10.65 32.18 -48.56
N ALA A 534 9.82 33.04 -47.97
CA ALA A 534 9.16 34.14 -48.67
C ALA A 534 9.60 35.51 -48.11
N GLY A 535 10.78 35.99 -48.52
CA GLY A 535 11.20 37.36 -48.24
C GLY A 535 12.71 37.54 -48.17
N GLY A 536 13.39 37.54 -49.31
CA GLY A 536 14.80 37.86 -49.40
C GLY A 536 15.08 39.31 -48.99
N THR A 537 15.44 39.53 -47.72
CA THR A 537 16.22 40.67 -47.20
C THR A 537 16.93 40.27 -45.92
N GLY A 538 17.76 39.23 -46.00
CA GLY A 538 18.59 38.75 -44.88
C GLY A 538 19.78 39.65 -44.50
N ALA A 539 19.61 40.98 -44.40
CA ALA A 539 20.75 41.85 -44.11
C ALA A 539 20.53 43.08 -43.21
N LEU A 540 19.32 43.39 -42.70
CA LEU A 540 19.09 44.68 -42.03
C LEU A 540 18.64 44.67 -40.56
N CYS A 541 18.30 43.52 -39.97
CA CYS A 541 18.31 43.36 -38.52
C CYS A 541 19.01 42.05 -38.20
N GLY A 542 20.21 42.13 -37.63
CA GLY A 542 20.94 40.97 -37.09
C GLY A 542 20.20 40.36 -35.90
N PRO A 543 20.87 39.91 -34.81
CA PRO A 543 20.26 39.15 -33.71
C PRO A 543 19.16 39.87 -32.89
N LEU A 544 18.65 41.02 -33.36
CA LEU A 544 17.52 41.78 -32.86
C LEU A 544 16.26 41.68 -33.76
N VAL A 545 16.09 40.57 -34.49
CA VAL A 545 14.92 40.30 -35.37
C VAL A 545 13.55 40.49 -34.68
N PHE A 546 13.48 40.30 -33.36
CA PHE A 546 12.24 40.41 -32.59
C PHE A 546 11.64 41.83 -32.55
N ILE A 547 12.41 42.86 -32.90
CA ILE A 547 11.96 44.27 -32.81
C ILE A 547 11.56 44.84 -34.20
N CYS A 548 12.15 44.35 -35.29
CA CYS A 548 11.94 44.93 -36.63
C CYS A 548 10.74 44.34 -37.38
N ALA A 549 10.18 43.21 -36.93
CA ALA A 549 9.09 42.51 -37.61
C ALA A 549 7.64 43.01 -37.40
N PRO A 550 7.23 43.69 -36.31
CA PRO A 550 5.78 43.84 -36.06
C PRO A 550 5.07 44.92 -36.89
N VAL A 551 5.78 45.83 -37.58
CA VAL A 551 5.15 47.07 -38.10
C VAL A 551 4.77 47.00 -39.59
N LEU A 552 5.28 46.06 -40.39
CA LEU A 552 5.01 46.01 -41.84
C LEU A 552 4.18 44.83 -42.34
N ALA A 553 3.69 43.94 -41.47
CA ALA A 553 2.98 42.71 -41.88
C ALA A 553 1.55 42.56 -41.30
N ALA A 554 0.92 43.64 -40.82
CA ALA A 554 -0.32 43.55 -40.06
C ALA A 554 -1.64 43.53 -40.89
N ALA A 555 -1.62 43.77 -42.20
CA ALA A 555 -2.86 43.97 -42.98
C ALA A 555 -3.19 42.89 -44.03
N THR A 556 -2.24 42.03 -44.43
CA THR A 556 -2.42 41.07 -45.55
C THR A 556 -2.45 39.59 -45.15
N TRP A 557 -2.27 39.25 -43.86
CA TRP A 557 -2.15 37.85 -43.41
C TRP A 557 -3.45 37.21 -42.90
N VAL A 558 -4.39 37.99 -42.35
CA VAL A 558 -5.62 37.45 -41.74
C VAL A 558 -6.52 36.73 -42.76
N GLY A 559 -6.51 37.15 -44.02
CA GLY A 559 -7.27 36.49 -45.10
C GLY A 559 -6.66 35.17 -45.58
N THR A 560 -5.33 35.06 -45.59
CA THR A 560 -4.60 33.84 -45.97
C THR A 560 -4.72 32.77 -44.88
N ASP A 561 -4.68 33.18 -43.61
CA ASP A 561 -4.90 32.29 -42.46
C ASP A 561 -6.29 31.67 -42.48
N LEU A 562 -7.32 32.42 -42.89
CA LEU A 562 -8.70 31.94 -42.96
C LEU A 562 -8.89 30.88 -44.06
N LEU A 563 -8.28 31.07 -45.25
CA LEU A 563 -8.33 30.10 -46.34
C LEU A 563 -7.57 28.81 -46.00
N ILE A 564 -6.39 28.93 -45.40
CA ILE A 564 -5.57 27.79 -44.96
C ILE A 564 -6.29 27.02 -43.86
N ASN A 565 -7.02 27.71 -42.99
CA ASN A 565 -7.80 27.10 -41.93
C ASN A 565 -8.95 26.24 -42.45
N GLU A 566 -9.72 26.73 -43.42
CA GLU A 566 -10.84 25.97 -44.00
C GLU A 566 -10.36 24.67 -44.69
N VAL A 567 -9.19 24.75 -45.36
CA VAL A 567 -8.55 23.59 -46.00
C VAL A 567 -8.04 22.59 -44.94
N ASP A 568 -7.41 23.07 -43.87
CA ASP A 568 -6.93 22.20 -42.79
C ASP A 568 -8.08 21.54 -42.02
N GLU A 569 -9.14 22.28 -41.75
CA GLU A 569 -10.35 21.78 -41.09
C GLU A 569 -11.01 20.67 -41.92
N SER A 570 -11.23 20.90 -43.22
CA SER A 570 -11.86 19.91 -44.10
C SER A 570 -11.05 18.61 -44.26
N LEU A 571 -9.73 18.66 -44.12
CA LEU A 571 -8.86 17.49 -44.24
C LEU A 571 -8.66 16.74 -42.93
N ASN A 572 -8.63 17.44 -41.78
CA ASN A 572 -8.19 16.86 -40.51
C ASN A 572 -9.26 16.77 -39.42
N ARG A 573 -10.39 17.48 -39.55
CA ARG A 573 -11.44 17.52 -38.52
C ARG A 573 -12.05 16.15 -38.29
N GLU A 574 -12.42 15.44 -39.34
CA GLU A 574 -13.05 14.11 -39.22
C GLU A 574 -12.11 13.05 -38.64
N GLN A 575 -10.82 13.08 -38.99
CA GLN A 575 -9.84 12.17 -38.40
C GLN A 575 -9.65 12.44 -36.90
N MET A 576 -9.50 13.70 -36.51
CA MET A 576 -9.35 14.07 -35.10
C MET A 576 -10.61 13.75 -34.28
N ARG A 577 -11.78 13.97 -34.87
CA ARG A 577 -13.07 13.55 -34.29
C ARG A 577 -13.09 12.05 -34.05
N ALA A 578 -12.76 11.25 -35.07
CA ALA A 578 -12.75 9.80 -34.96
C ALA A 578 -11.79 9.31 -33.88
N ASP A 579 -10.58 9.89 -33.80
CA ASP A 579 -9.59 9.54 -32.78
C ASP A 579 -10.06 9.89 -31.36
N MET A 580 -10.67 11.07 -31.17
CA MET A 580 -11.22 11.48 -29.87
C MET A 580 -12.41 10.61 -29.46
N MET A 581 -13.30 10.27 -30.40
CA MET A 581 -14.43 9.38 -30.15
C MET A 581 -13.98 7.95 -29.83
N ALA A 582 -12.91 7.47 -30.46
CA ALA A 582 -12.32 6.16 -30.15
C ALA A 582 -11.75 6.11 -28.73
N VAL A 583 -11.06 7.17 -28.28
CA VAL A 583 -10.57 7.29 -26.90
C VAL A 583 -11.72 7.31 -25.91
N LEU A 584 -12.78 8.08 -26.19
CA LEU A 584 -13.97 8.14 -25.33
C LEU A 584 -14.67 6.78 -25.21
N ALA A 585 -14.77 6.02 -26.31
CA ALA A 585 -15.34 4.69 -26.30
C ALA A 585 -14.49 3.69 -25.49
N GLU A 586 -13.15 3.81 -25.57
CA GLU A 586 -12.22 3.02 -24.76
C GLU A 586 -12.38 3.33 -23.27
N ASP A 587 -12.48 4.61 -22.90
CA ASP A 587 -12.69 5.06 -21.52
C ASP A 587 -14.07 4.65 -20.97
N GLU A 588 -15.12 4.72 -21.78
CA GLU A 588 -16.46 4.25 -21.42
C GLU A 588 -16.45 2.73 -21.12
N ALA A 589 -15.83 1.95 -22.00
CA ALA A 589 -15.71 0.49 -21.83
C ALA A 589 -14.87 0.12 -20.61
N ALA A 590 -13.75 0.80 -20.39
CA ALA A 590 -12.90 0.59 -19.22
C ALA A 590 -13.63 0.93 -17.91
N MET A 591 -14.44 1.98 -17.89
CA MET A 591 -15.25 2.33 -16.72
C MET A 591 -16.35 1.30 -16.45
N LYS A 592 -17.06 0.83 -17.49
CA LYS A 592 -18.04 -0.26 -17.37
C LYS A 592 -17.38 -1.50 -16.77
N ALA A 593 -16.25 -1.93 -17.30
CA ALA A 593 -15.51 -3.09 -16.79
C ALA A 593 -15.10 -2.93 -15.32
N ALA A 594 -14.49 -1.80 -14.96
CA ALA A 594 -14.03 -1.55 -13.60
C ALA A 594 -15.18 -1.53 -12.57
N LEU A 595 -16.33 -0.94 -12.92
CA LEU A 595 -17.50 -0.94 -12.06
C LEU A 595 -18.11 -2.35 -11.95
N LYS A 596 -18.24 -3.07 -13.07
CA LYS A 596 -18.78 -4.44 -13.08
C LYS A 596 -17.92 -5.38 -12.23
N ASP A 597 -16.60 -5.32 -12.36
CA ASP A 597 -15.67 -6.14 -11.57
C ASP A 597 -15.78 -5.83 -10.07
N ALA A 598 -15.82 -4.54 -9.71
CA ALA A 598 -15.94 -4.11 -8.32
C ALA A 598 -17.24 -4.62 -7.66
N TYR A 599 -18.38 -4.45 -8.33
CA TYR A 599 -19.66 -4.88 -7.78
C TYR A 599 -19.89 -6.39 -7.90
N THR A 600 -19.29 -7.07 -8.88
CA THR A 600 -19.29 -8.54 -8.97
C THR A 600 -18.51 -9.15 -7.81
N GLY A 601 -17.32 -8.62 -7.49
CA GLY A 601 -16.56 -9.07 -6.33
C GLY A 601 -17.30 -8.83 -5.01
N ALA A 602 -17.94 -7.68 -4.86
CA ALA A 602 -18.77 -7.39 -3.68
C ALA A 602 -19.97 -8.34 -3.54
N ALA A 603 -20.68 -8.61 -4.65
CA ALA A 603 -21.79 -9.56 -4.67
C ALA A 603 -21.32 -10.98 -4.33
N GLN A 604 -20.23 -11.45 -4.94
CA GLN A 604 -19.67 -12.78 -4.67
C GLN A 604 -19.29 -12.96 -3.20
N GLN A 605 -18.66 -11.96 -2.57
CA GLN A 605 -18.33 -12.01 -1.15
C GLN A 605 -19.60 -12.12 -0.28
N MET A 606 -20.64 -11.32 -0.58
CA MET A 606 -21.91 -11.40 0.12
C MET A 606 -22.56 -12.79 -0.02
N PHE A 607 -22.60 -13.34 -1.24
CA PHE A 607 -23.17 -14.68 -1.47
C PHE A 607 -22.35 -15.78 -0.79
N ALA A 608 -21.03 -15.66 -0.72
CA ALA A 608 -20.18 -16.56 0.04
C ALA A 608 -20.46 -16.48 1.55
N ASP A 609 -20.74 -15.29 2.09
CA ASP A 609 -21.13 -15.12 3.50
C ASP A 609 -22.49 -15.79 3.78
N ILE A 610 -23.47 -15.66 2.87
CA ILE A 610 -24.78 -16.34 2.97
C ILE A 610 -24.61 -17.86 2.84
N GLU A 611 -23.78 -18.33 1.91
CA GLU A 611 -23.48 -19.76 1.75
C GLU A 611 -22.82 -20.31 3.00
N ALA A 612 -21.84 -19.61 3.58
CA ALA A 612 -21.20 -20.01 4.83
C ALA A 612 -22.20 -20.06 6.00
N TYR A 613 -23.17 -19.14 6.05
CA TYR A 613 -24.27 -19.18 7.02
C TYR A 613 -25.16 -20.42 6.81
N GLN A 614 -25.57 -20.70 5.58
CA GLN A 614 -26.36 -21.89 5.24
C GLN A 614 -25.58 -23.18 5.57
N GLN A 615 -24.31 -23.26 5.19
CA GLN A 615 -23.45 -24.40 5.50
C GLN A 615 -23.33 -24.60 7.02
N ARG A 616 -23.13 -23.55 7.82
CA ARG A 616 -23.12 -23.66 9.29
C ARG A 616 -24.46 -24.14 9.85
N ARG A 617 -25.57 -23.77 9.22
CA ARG A 617 -26.91 -24.21 9.59
C ARG A 617 -27.15 -25.69 9.26
N PHE A 618 -26.54 -26.20 8.19
CA PHE A 618 -26.69 -27.58 7.71
C PHE A 618 -25.47 -28.51 8.00
N ASN A 619 -24.45 -28.05 8.74
CA ASN A 619 -23.20 -28.79 8.94
C ASN A 619 -23.35 -29.98 9.90
N ILE A 620 -23.13 -31.18 9.37
CA ILE A 620 -23.24 -32.49 10.04
C ILE A 620 -22.08 -32.74 11.03
N ASN A 621 -20.88 -32.18 10.79
CA ASN A 621 -19.68 -32.51 11.57
C ASN A 621 -19.68 -31.97 13.01
N ARG A 622 -20.63 -31.10 13.36
CA ARG A 622 -20.77 -30.60 14.73
C ARG A 622 -21.53 -31.57 15.64
N ASP A 623 -22.39 -32.42 15.08
CA ASP A 623 -23.26 -33.31 15.85
C ASP A 623 -22.75 -34.77 15.87
N ALA A 624 -21.70 -35.08 15.11
CA ALA A 624 -21.04 -36.40 15.13
C ALA A 624 -20.13 -36.62 16.37
N PHE A 625 -19.77 -35.56 17.09
CA PHE A 625 -18.97 -35.65 18.32
C PHE A 625 -19.55 -34.73 19.40
N PRO A 626 -20.29 -35.26 20.40
CA PRO A 626 -20.65 -34.46 21.56
C PRO A 626 -19.37 -33.99 22.28
N PRO A 627 -19.36 -32.76 22.86
CA PRO A 627 -18.24 -32.31 23.68
C PRO A 627 -18.05 -33.28 24.85
N GLN A 628 -16.86 -33.86 24.97
CA GLN A 628 -16.42 -34.60 26.16
C GLN A 628 -15.99 -33.65 27.27
#